data_AF-A0AAU2GPT4-F1
#
_entry.id   AF-A0AAU2GPT4-F1
#
_cell.length_a   1.000
_cell.length_b   1.000
_cell.length_c   1.000
_cell.angle_alpha   90.00
_cell.angle_beta   90.00
_cell.angle_gamma   90.00
#
_symmetry.space_group_name_H-M   'P 1'
#
loop_
_entity.id
_entity.type
_entity.pdbx_description
1 polymer ?
#
loop_
_entity_poly.entity_id
_entity_poly.type
_entity_poly.pdbx_seq_one_letter_code
_entity_poly.pdbx_strand_id
1 'polypeptide(L)'
;MTAATPEKLPLSGLLGLAFDVSASMRESIENNDAQQTTGVSALQDLVARLRTRGLTALDAAYPSGMSTSMDVFAYAFGLRVPDDGSGAALVRSVIDVFKAIFAFGGGNASPETFPVVCDLLSVLATVQGCDDEAPAAAATADSDQSASFPSPESAAPALAREPEATDWDNELAQIANRQGRGGWELLARELLPEPEQIKRLVLRLRAEPWLAEELAQLVPRASQGEINLAVQSVRDSRQGKHLGTAYVEHPLVTARMAHSNRGELMSVRSNLRQARTLLERLATPPDPDVSPAQTLQEIRRTVAATVLEAADAIDTTLPVEEVLTRLRRLDASNHRGIGIEEFVYGSTPMRQAMERIASRFEAELANRPAKAPATFVLVSDGQSTDGNPSQALASISAQGVTIIACHLTDQDLTHPRTLHSAPGADWTHGATVMFNAASPLSLDQPFAARLCAAGWHIEEGARWFIQINHSTVISDFLETLLSISEH
;
A
#
# COMPACT_ATOMS: atom_id res chain seq x y z
N MET A 1 9.95 -5.30 -48.97
CA MET A 1 9.50 -4.62 -47.73
C MET A 1 10.24 -5.26 -46.58
N THR A 2 11.24 -4.56 -46.03
CA THR A 2 11.92 -4.98 -44.80
C THR A 2 10.97 -4.76 -43.62
N ALA A 3 10.78 -5.77 -42.77
CA ALA A 3 10.01 -5.61 -41.54
C ALA A 3 10.70 -4.55 -40.67
N ALA A 4 9.93 -3.59 -40.16
CA ALA A 4 10.45 -2.60 -39.24
C ALA A 4 10.89 -3.32 -37.95
N THR A 5 12.16 -3.15 -37.58
CA THR A 5 12.68 -3.55 -36.27
C THR A 5 11.79 -2.89 -35.20
N PRO A 6 11.31 -3.62 -34.18
CA PRO A 6 10.43 -3.03 -33.17
C PRO A 6 11.06 -1.79 -32.56
N GLU A 7 10.24 -0.75 -32.36
CA GLU A 7 10.66 0.49 -31.72
C GLU A 7 11.38 0.20 -30.41
N LYS A 8 12.47 0.94 -30.15
CA LYS A 8 13.11 0.92 -28.84
C LYS A 8 12.04 1.30 -27.82
N LEU A 9 11.71 0.37 -26.93
CA LEU A 9 10.93 0.68 -25.74
C LEU A 9 11.56 1.91 -25.05
N PRO A 10 10.75 2.86 -24.57
CA PRO A 10 11.27 4.05 -23.91
C PRO A 10 12.15 3.65 -22.72
N LEU A 11 13.16 4.47 -22.43
CA LEU A 11 14.00 4.27 -21.26
C LEU A 11 13.15 4.50 -20.00
N SER A 12 12.62 3.41 -19.43
CA SER A 12 11.82 3.48 -18.23
C SER A 12 12.71 3.62 -16.99
N GLY A 13 12.58 4.76 -16.32
CA GLY A 13 13.25 5.02 -15.06
C GLY A 13 12.70 4.13 -13.94
N LEU A 14 13.50 3.92 -12.90
CA LEU A 14 13.12 3.16 -11.72
C LEU A 14 13.32 4.00 -10.45
N LEU A 15 12.29 4.11 -9.64
CA LEU A 15 12.31 4.82 -8.36
C LEU A 15 11.95 3.85 -7.22
N GLY A 16 12.93 3.51 -6.40
CA GLY A 16 12.70 2.87 -5.12
C GLY A 16 12.51 3.90 -4.01
N LEU A 17 11.49 3.72 -3.18
CA LEU A 17 11.26 4.52 -1.98
C LEU A 17 11.35 3.62 -0.73
N ALA A 18 11.95 4.12 0.34
CA ALA A 18 11.91 3.47 1.64
C ALA A 18 11.66 4.48 2.76
N PHE A 19 10.64 4.21 3.56
CA PHE A 19 10.25 5.03 4.70
C PHE A 19 10.43 4.24 5.99
N ASP A 20 11.24 4.79 6.87
CA ASP A 20 11.24 4.43 8.27
C ASP A 20 9.95 4.90 8.92
N VAL A 21 9.34 4.03 9.72
CA VAL A 21 8.15 4.31 10.53
C VAL A 21 8.34 3.77 11.95
N SER A 22 9.59 3.66 12.42
CA SER A 22 10.01 3.14 13.73
C SER A 22 9.99 4.17 14.87
N ALA A 23 10.23 3.72 16.11
CA ALA A 23 9.98 4.50 17.32
C ALA A 23 10.85 5.74 17.47
N SER A 24 12.13 5.60 17.15
CA SER A 24 13.13 6.69 17.19
C SER A 24 12.80 7.82 16.21
N MET A 25 12.00 7.53 15.17
CA MET A 25 11.46 8.57 14.30
C MET A 25 10.56 9.54 15.09
N ARG A 26 9.77 9.07 16.06
CA ARG A 26 8.89 9.92 16.90
C ARG A 26 9.68 10.94 17.72
N GLU A 27 10.75 10.47 18.35
CA GLU A 27 11.62 11.28 19.20
C GLU A 27 12.36 12.31 18.35
N SER A 28 12.77 11.94 17.13
CA SER A 28 13.36 12.82 16.10
C SER A 28 12.40 13.89 15.55
N ILE A 29 11.16 13.94 16.04
CA ILE A 29 10.02 14.64 15.44
C ILE A 29 9.27 15.54 16.43
N GLU A 30 9.07 15.08 17.67
CA GLU A 30 8.30 15.80 18.70
C GLU A 30 9.16 16.90 19.35
N ASN A 31 9.54 17.93 18.57
CA ASN A 31 10.28 19.07 19.07
C ASN A 31 9.33 20.10 19.75
N ASN A 32 9.86 20.95 20.64
CA ASN A 32 9.13 21.48 21.81
C ASN A 32 8.04 22.55 21.58
N ASP A 33 7.68 22.92 20.35
CA ASP A 33 6.65 23.94 20.13
C ASP A 33 5.23 23.39 20.19
N ALA A 34 4.38 24.01 21.02
CA ALA A 34 3.01 23.55 21.33
C ALA A 34 1.98 23.63 20.17
N GLN A 35 2.45 23.79 18.93
CA GLN A 35 1.65 23.73 17.70
C GLN A 35 2.24 22.77 16.64
N GLN A 36 3.27 21.98 16.97
CA GLN A 36 3.99 21.23 15.94
C GLN A 36 3.14 20.16 15.25
N THR A 37 3.12 20.29 13.92
CA THR A 37 2.94 19.20 12.96
C THR A 37 3.92 18.08 13.30
N THR A 38 3.41 16.89 13.65
CA THR A 38 4.23 15.67 13.74
C THR A 38 5.03 15.48 12.43
N GLY A 39 6.23 14.89 12.46
CA GLY A 39 6.99 14.63 11.23
C GLY A 39 6.37 13.54 10.36
N VAL A 40 5.45 12.76 10.94
CA VAL A 40 4.43 12.05 10.18
C VAL A 40 3.64 13.06 9.34
N SER A 41 2.98 14.07 9.94
CA SER A 41 2.38 15.23 9.23
C SER A 41 3.32 16.03 8.31
N ALA A 42 4.62 16.03 8.58
CA ALA A 42 5.62 16.59 7.67
C ALA A 42 5.77 15.78 6.37
N LEU A 43 5.78 14.45 6.49
CA LEU A 43 5.76 13.51 5.37
C LEU A 43 4.43 13.57 4.61
N GLN A 44 3.31 13.89 5.29
CA GLN A 44 2.02 14.17 4.65
C GLN A 44 2.12 15.37 3.71
N ASP A 45 2.56 16.50 4.25
CA ASP A 45 2.72 17.76 3.52
C ASP A 45 3.66 17.58 2.33
N LEU A 46 4.75 16.83 2.53
CA LEU A 46 5.65 16.41 1.47
C LEU A 46 4.93 15.66 0.35
N VAL A 47 4.31 14.52 0.66
CA VAL A 47 3.66 13.68 -0.37
C VAL A 47 2.51 14.45 -1.03
N ALA A 48 1.77 15.29 -0.29
CA ALA A 48 0.77 16.21 -0.83
C ALA A 48 1.36 17.21 -1.85
N ARG A 49 2.53 17.77 -1.54
CA ARG A 49 3.23 18.74 -2.41
C ARG A 49 3.85 18.07 -3.62
N LEU A 50 4.47 16.90 -3.49
CA LEU A 50 4.92 16.10 -4.63
C LEU A 50 3.74 15.67 -5.52
N ARG A 51 2.62 15.28 -4.92
CA ARG A 51 1.35 14.98 -5.62
C ARG A 51 0.75 16.19 -6.34
N THR A 52 0.98 17.41 -5.86
CA THR A 52 0.35 18.60 -6.46
C THR A 52 1.29 19.29 -7.45
N ARG A 53 2.53 19.58 -7.02
CA ARG A 53 3.54 20.31 -7.81
C ARG A 53 4.45 19.38 -8.60
N GLY A 54 4.92 18.29 -8.00
CA GLY A 54 5.73 17.28 -8.70
C GLY A 54 4.99 16.66 -9.87
N LEU A 55 3.67 16.47 -9.76
CA LEU A 55 2.85 15.97 -10.88
C LEU A 55 2.57 17.03 -11.92
N THR A 56 2.27 18.27 -11.51
CA THR A 56 2.10 19.36 -12.48
C THR A 56 3.40 19.57 -13.27
N ALA A 57 4.56 19.42 -12.62
CA ALA A 57 5.87 19.47 -13.27
C ALA A 57 6.09 18.28 -14.21
N LEU A 58 5.80 17.03 -13.79
CA LEU A 58 5.90 15.85 -14.66
C LEU A 58 4.93 15.90 -15.86
N ASP A 59 3.71 16.42 -15.67
CA ASP A 59 2.71 16.61 -16.73
C ASP A 59 3.15 17.75 -17.70
N ALA A 60 3.80 18.80 -17.20
CA ALA A 60 4.33 19.91 -18.02
C ALA A 60 5.63 19.56 -18.76
N ALA A 61 6.45 18.71 -18.15
CA ALA A 61 7.71 18.18 -18.66
C ALA A 61 7.59 17.33 -19.90
N TYR A 62 6.55 16.50 -19.95
CA TYR A 62 6.35 15.48 -20.97
C TYR A 62 5.10 15.81 -21.78
N PRO A 63 5.12 16.89 -22.60
CA PRO A 63 3.99 17.23 -23.45
C PRO A 63 3.64 16.04 -24.35
N SER A 64 2.36 15.70 -24.35
CA SER A 64 1.74 14.51 -24.94
C SER A 64 2.44 14.00 -26.22
N GLY A 65 3.28 12.96 -26.08
CA GLY A 65 3.98 12.35 -27.20
C GLY A 65 5.23 11.54 -26.85
N MET A 66 5.93 11.84 -25.75
CA MET A 66 7.09 11.07 -25.28
C MET A 66 6.82 10.42 -23.92
N SER A 67 6.48 9.12 -23.95
CA SER A 67 6.23 8.31 -22.76
C SER A 67 7.52 7.85 -22.08
N THR A 68 8.17 8.70 -21.31
CA THR A 68 9.15 8.25 -20.31
C THR A 68 8.40 7.73 -19.08
N SER A 69 8.06 6.44 -19.07
CA SER A 69 7.40 5.83 -17.91
C SER A 69 8.41 5.68 -16.77
N MET A 70 8.15 6.30 -15.62
CA MET A 70 8.90 6.02 -14.41
C MET A 70 8.14 4.97 -13.61
N ASP A 71 8.77 3.83 -13.35
CA ASP A 71 8.21 2.79 -12.52
C ASP A 71 8.67 2.97 -11.07
N VAL A 72 7.78 2.71 -10.12
CA VAL A 72 7.98 2.95 -8.69
C VAL A 72 7.74 1.67 -7.91
N PHE A 73 8.56 1.41 -6.90
CA PHE A 73 8.23 0.54 -5.77
C PHE A 73 8.52 1.27 -4.46
N ALA A 74 7.81 0.91 -3.39
CA ALA A 74 7.93 1.61 -2.11
C ALA A 74 7.82 0.64 -0.93
N TYR A 75 8.72 0.74 0.03
CA TYR A 75 8.68 -0.04 1.28
C TYR A 75 8.49 0.87 2.49
N ALA A 76 7.76 0.39 3.50
CA ALA A 76 7.81 0.91 4.86
C ALA A 76 8.44 -0.13 5.77
N PHE A 77 9.25 0.31 6.74
CA PHE A 77 9.86 -0.57 7.73
C PHE A 77 9.79 0.02 9.13
N GLY A 78 9.61 -0.85 10.11
CA GLY A 78 9.45 -0.48 11.52
C GLY A 78 8.01 -0.29 11.99
N LEU A 79 7.08 -0.94 11.29
CA LEU A 79 5.71 -1.14 11.75
C LEU A 79 5.68 -2.07 12.96
N ARG A 80 4.84 -1.77 13.95
CA ARG A 80 4.53 -2.65 15.09
C ARG A 80 3.42 -3.63 14.75
N VAL A 81 3.62 -4.87 15.16
CA VAL A 81 2.53 -5.79 15.51
C VAL A 81 2.45 -5.82 17.05
N PRO A 82 1.35 -5.38 17.68
CA PRO A 82 1.27 -5.40 19.15
C PRO A 82 1.16 -6.83 19.70
N ASP A 83 2.04 -7.19 20.64
CA ASP A 83 2.18 -8.53 21.23
C ASP A 83 1.24 -8.80 22.44
N ASP A 84 0.46 -7.83 22.89
CA ASP A 84 -0.30 -7.86 24.17
C ASP A 84 -1.50 -8.83 24.20
N GLY A 85 -1.69 -9.66 23.18
CA GLY A 85 -2.88 -10.50 23.01
C GLY A 85 -4.15 -9.71 22.65
N SER A 86 -4.17 -8.40 22.88
CA SER A 86 -5.21 -7.45 22.49
C SER A 86 -4.69 -6.42 21.46
N GLY A 87 -4.09 -6.92 20.36
CA GLY A 87 -3.53 -6.12 19.26
C GLY A 87 -4.58 -5.38 18.41
N ALA A 88 -5.47 -4.68 19.10
CA ALA A 88 -6.76 -4.10 18.78
C ALA A 88 -6.64 -2.86 17.87
N ALA A 89 -5.82 -2.97 16.83
CA ALA A 89 -4.95 -1.85 16.56
C ALA A 89 -4.45 -1.86 15.10
N LEU A 90 -3.73 -2.93 14.72
CA LEU A 90 -2.93 -3.12 13.50
C LEU A 90 -3.53 -2.72 12.12
N VAL A 91 -4.83 -2.39 12.02
CA VAL A 91 -5.61 -2.60 10.78
C VAL A 91 -6.43 -1.43 10.28
N ARG A 92 -6.65 -0.40 11.09
CA ARG A 92 -6.78 0.91 10.47
C ARG A 92 -5.40 1.38 9.94
N SER A 93 -4.32 0.93 10.60
CA SER A 93 -2.92 1.25 10.31
C SER A 93 -2.46 1.27 8.87
N VAL A 94 -2.62 0.25 8.02
CA VAL A 94 -1.83 0.23 6.77
C VAL A 94 -2.50 1.04 5.66
N ILE A 95 -3.83 1.16 5.72
CA ILE A 95 -4.60 2.18 5.00
C ILE A 95 -4.25 3.56 5.58
N ASP A 96 -4.13 3.67 6.89
CA ASP A 96 -3.77 4.90 7.58
C ASP A 96 -2.24 5.19 7.59
N VAL A 97 -1.35 4.31 7.12
CA VAL A 97 0.06 4.65 6.79
C VAL A 97 0.06 5.37 5.46
N PHE A 98 -0.90 5.06 4.60
CA PHE A 98 -1.22 5.91 3.46
C PHE A 98 -2.12 7.12 3.80
N LYS A 99 -2.92 7.13 4.90
CA LYS A 99 -3.86 8.23 5.24
C LYS A 99 -3.55 9.07 6.48
N ALA A 100 -2.55 8.72 7.26
CA ALA A 100 -1.76 9.58 8.15
C ALA A 100 -0.32 9.72 7.61
N ILE A 101 -0.08 9.26 6.37
CA ILE A 101 0.46 10.15 5.34
C ILE A 101 -0.59 11.25 4.92
N PHE A 102 -1.76 11.39 5.59
CA PHE A 102 -2.72 12.53 5.52
C PHE A 102 -3.69 12.78 6.76
N ALA A 103 -3.22 12.73 8.05
CA ALA A 103 -3.91 12.89 9.40
C ALA A 103 -4.43 11.60 10.15
N PHE A 104 -4.49 11.40 11.51
CA PHE A 104 -3.99 12.05 12.77
C PHE A 104 -4.31 11.18 14.06
N GLY A 105 -3.42 11.09 15.10
CA GLY A 105 -3.67 11.01 16.59
C GLY A 105 -4.52 9.89 17.27
N GLY A 106 -4.12 9.18 18.36
CA GLY A 106 -2.83 9.12 19.12
C GLY A 106 -2.90 8.40 20.50
N GLY A 107 -1.86 7.65 20.94
CA GLY A 107 -1.81 6.89 22.22
C GLY A 107 -0.49 6.11 22.52
N ASN A 108 -0.23 5.68 23.77
CA ASN A 108 1.09 5.13 24.23
C ASN A 108 1.03 3.74 24.93
N ALA A 109 1.84 2.75 24.50
CA ALA A 109 2.24 1.55 25.27
C ALA A 109 3.44 0.77 24.65
N SER A 110 4.05 -0.19 25.37
CA SER A 110 5.19 -1.05 24.96
C SER A 110 5.41 -2.19 26.00
N PRO A 111 6.21 -3.27 25.78
CA PRO A 111 6.76 -3.93 24.56
C PRO A 111 6.22 -5.41 24.43
N GLU A 112 6.62 -6.34 23.55
CA GLU A 112 7.69 -6.46 22.52
C GLU A 112 7.08 -6.58 21.09
N THR A 113 7.86 -6.90 20.05
CA THR A 113 7.39 -6.89 18.64
C THR A 113 8.22 -7.74 17.65
N PHE A 114 7.56 -8.36 16.67
CA PHE A 114 8.18 -8.80 15.41
C PHE A 114 8.44 -7.62 14.45
N PRO A 115 9.59 -7.55 13.76
CA PRO A 115 9.83 -6.55 12.72
C PRO A 115 9.05 -6.86 11.43
N VAL A 116 8.30 -5.88 10.93
CA VAL A 116 7.63 -5.96 9.61
C VAL A 116 8.25 -4.93 8.65
N VAL A 117 8.75 -5.44 7.53
CA VAL A 117 9.06 -4.66 6.32
C VAL A 117 7.93 -4.93 5.34
N CYS A 118 7.28 -3.91 4.78
CA CYS A 118 6.10 -4.08 3.95
C CYS A 118 6.23 -3.33 2.63
N ASP A 119 5.88 -3.98 1.51
CA ASP A 119 5.68 -3.31 0.23
C ASP A 119 4.37 -2.51 0.26
N LEU A 120 4.53 -1.19 0.29
CA LEU A 120 3.45 -0.22 0.33
C LEU A 120 2.55 -0.31 -0.91
N LEU A 121 3.08 -0.60 -2.10
CA LEU A 121 2.27 -0.67 -3.31
C LEU A 121 1.39 -1.94 -3.36
N SER A 122 1.87 -3.05 -2.80
CA SER A 122 1.05 -4.25 -2.61
C SER A 122 -0.08 -4.04 -1.61
N VAL A 123 0.15 -3.28 -0.53
CA VAL A 123 -0.93 -2.86 0.38
C VAL A 123 -1.92 -1.97 -0.35
N LEU A 124 -1.45 -0.92 -1.03
CA LEU A 124 -2.30 0.02 -1.78
C LEU A 124 -3.18 -0.71 -2.80
N ALA A 125 -2.61 -1.66 -3.55
CA ALA A 125 -3.35 -2.56 -4.44
C ALA A 125 -4.43 -3.36 -3.70
N THR A 126 -4.06 -3.98 -2.57
CA THR A 126 -4.96 -4.82 -1.76
C THR A 126 -6.17 -4.03 -1.27
N VAL A 127 -5.94 -2.81 -0.79
CA VAL A 127 -6.93 -1.90 -0.23
C VAL A 127 -7.91 -1.38 -1.28
N GLN A 128 -7.44 -1.12 -2.51
CA GLN A 128 -8.21 -0.38 -3.51
C GLN A 128 -8.98 -1.21 -4.53
N GLY A 129 -8.71 -2.51 -4.64
CA GLY A 129 -9.58 -3.45 -5.36
C GLY A 129 -11.01 -3.56 -4.79
N CYS A 130 -11.35 -2.73 -3.80
CA CYS A 130 -12.66 -2.60 -3.17
C CYS A 130 -13.58 -1.52 -3.77
N ASP A 131 -13.13 -0.67 -4.70
CA ASP A 131 -13.86 0.55 -5.09
C ASP A 131 -14.20 0.74 -6.59
N ASP A 132 -13.68 -0.09 -7.51
CA ASP A 132 -13.66 0.25 -8.95
C ASP A 132 -14.95 0.00 -9.76
N GLU A 133 -16.04 -0.48 -9.16
CA GLU A 133 -17.37 -0.50 -9.81
C GLU A 133 -18.26 0.66 -9.33
N ALA A 134 -18.09 1.83 -9.97
CA ALA A 134 -19.21 2.77 -10.14
C ALA A 134 -20.15 2.21 -11.23
N PRO A 135 -21.47 2.13 -11.00
CA PRO A 135 -22.39 1.58 -12.00
C PRO A 135 -22.42 2.50 -13.23
N ALA A 136 -22.11 1.94 -14.40
CA ALA A 136 -22.39 2.56 -15.69
C ALA A 136 -23.91 2.68 -15.88
N ALA A 137 -24.48 3.77 -15.35
CA ALA A 137 -25.91 3.95 -15.28
C ALA A 137 -26.53 4.18 -16.66
N ALA A 138 -27.48 3.31 -17.01
CA ALA A 138 -28.64 3.62 -17.87
C ALA A 138 -28.35 4.37 -19.19
N ALA A 139 -27.52 3.79 -20.06
CA ALA A 139 -27.60 4.09 -21.50
C ALA A 139 -28.79 3.34 -22.12
N THR A 140 -29.91 4.06 -22.25
CA THR A 140 -31.04 3.87 -23.19
C THR A 140 -31.15 2.54 -23.94
N ALA A 141 -32.27 1.84 -23.73
CA ALA A 141 -32.77 0.85 -24.68
C ALA A 141 -33.20 1.52 -26.01
N ASP A 142 -32.77 0.96 -27.16
CA ASP A 142 -33.67 0.52 -28.24
C ASP A 142 -32.93 -0.34 -29.30
N SER A 143 -33.67 -0.98 -30.20
CA SER A 143 -33.26 -1.68 -31.43
C SER A 143 -32.53 -3.04 -31.32
N ASP A 144 -33.32 -4.08 -31.15
CA ASP A 144 -33.59 -5.08 -32.20
C ASP A 144 -32.47 -5.41 -33.22
N GLN A 145 -31.78 -6.56 -33.05
CA GLN A 145 -31.44 -7.42 -34.19
C GLN A 145 -31.10 -8.86 -33.81
N SER A 146 -31.72 -9.81 -34.51
CA SER A 146 -31.57 -11.25 -34.33
C SER A 146 -30.28 -11.80 -34.97
N ALA A 147 -29.45 -12.49 -34.20
CA ALA A 147 -28.41 -13.39 -34.71
C ALA A 147 -28.42 -14.71 -33.93
N SER A 148 -28.89 -15.79 -34.56
CA SER A 148 -28.95 -17.12 -33.95
C SER A 148 -27.58 -17.81 -33.96
N PHE A 149 -27.03 -18.11 -32.79
CA PHE A 149 -25.95 -19.09 -32.65
C PHE A 149 -26.52 -20.47 -32.32
N PRO A 150 -25.93 -21.56 -32.85
CA PRO A 150 -26.39 -22.92 -32.54
C PRO A 150 -26.04 -23.28 -31.09
N SER A 151 -27.02 -23.80 -30.35
CA SER A 151 -26.81 -24.31 -28.99
C SER A 151 -25.85 -25.51 -29.00
N PRO A 152 -24.81 -25.54 -28.15
CA PRO A 152 -24.06 -26.76 -27.90
C PRO A 152 -24.91 -27.69 -27.03
N GLU A 153 -25.35 -28.80 -27.62
CA GLU A 153 -26.01 -29.89 -26.90
C GLU A 153 -24.96 -30.59 -26.02
N SER A 154 -24.82 -30.11 -24.77
CA SER A 154 -23.89 -30.64 -23.78
C SER A 154 -24.67 -31.19 -22.59
N ALA A 155 -24.40 -32.45 -22.24
CA ALA A 155 -25.09 -33.14 -21.16
C ALA A 155 -24.72 -32.50 -19.80
N ALA A 156 -25.63 -31.68 -19.27
CA ALA A 156 -25.48 -31.11 -17.94
C ALA A 156 -25.40 -32.24 -16.89
N PRO A 157 -24.35 -32.30 -16.05
CA PRO A 157 -24.37 -33.20 -14.90
C PRO A 157 -25.50 -32.76 -13.96
N ALA A 158 -26.17 -33.73 -13.34
CA ALA A 158 -27.29 -33.46 -12.44
C ALA A 158 -26.85 -32.55 -11.29
N LEU A 159 -27.25 -31.27 -11.36
CA LEU A 159 -27.02 -30.30 -10.29
C LEU A 159 -27.66 -30.84 -9.00
N ALA A 160 -26.85 -30.93 -7.95
CA ALA A 160 -27.36 -31.23 -6.62
C ALA A 160 -28.41 -30.17 -6.26
N ARG A 161 -29.55 -30.59 -5.68
CA ARG A 161 -30.57 -29.66 -5.19
C ARG A 161 -29.91 -28.67 -4.23
N GLU A 162 -30.05 -27.38 -4.52
CA GLU A 162 -29.65 -26.34 -3.58
C GLU A 162 -30.47 -26.51 -2.29
N PRO A 163 -29.84 -26.37 -1.10
CA PRO A 163 -30.57 -26.41 0.16
C PRO A 163 -31.58 -25.26 0.20
N GLU A 164 -32.80 -25.53 0.68
CA GLU A 164 -33.84 -24.51 0.85
C GLU A 164 -33.31 -23.38 1.74
N ALA A 165 -33.40 -22.14 1.25
CA ALA A 165 -32.96 -20.96 1.98
C ALA A 165 -33.79 -20.79 3.26
N THR A 166 -33.11 -20.59 4.38
CA THR A 166 -33.74 -20.38 5.69
C THR A 166 -34.28 -18.95 5.82
N ASP A 167 -35.19 -18.72 6.75
CA ASP A 167 -35.66 -17.36 7.09
C ASP A 167 -34.51 -16.41 7.43
N TRP A 168 -33.42 -16.93 8.03
CA TRP A 168 -32.22 -16.17 8.37
C TRP A 168 -31.39 -15.77 7.14
N ASP A 169 -31.36 -16.58 6.08
CA ASP A 169 -30.70 -16.21 4.81
C ASP A 169 -31.42 -15.02 4.15
N ASN A 170 -32.76 -15.06 4.13
CA ASN A 170 -33.59 -13.97 3.63
C ASN A 170 -33.40 -12.69 4.44
N GLU A 171 -33.27 -12.81 5.76
CA GLU A 171 -33.04 -11.66 6.64
C GLU A 171 -31.62 -11.08 6.48
N LEU A 172 -30.59 -11.92 6.29
CA LEU A 172 -29.23 -11.46 6.02
C LEU A 172 -29.17 -10.66 4.70
N ALA A 173 -29.85 -11.15 3.65
CA ALA A 173 -29.99 -10.42 2.39
C ALA A 173 -30.70 -9.08 2.57
N GLN A 174 -31.71 -8.98 3.45
CA GLN A 174 -32.37 -7.71 3.78
C GLN A 174 -31.48 -6.76 4.59
N ILE A 175 -30.53 -7.26 5.38
CA ILE A 175 -29.51 -6.45 6.05
C ILE A 175 -28.52 -5.90 5.01
N ALA A 176 -27.98 -6.76 4.13
CA ALA A 176 -27.04 -6.38 3.08
C ALA A 176 -27.61 -5.32 2.13
N ASN A 177 -28.83 -5.55 1.62
CA ASN A 177 -29.52 -4.62 0.73
C ASN A 177 -29.79 -3.25 1.38
N ARG A 178 -30.07 -3.19 2.68
CA ARG A 178 -30.26 -1.91 3.40
C ARG A 178 -28.98 -1.08 3.52
N GLN A 179 -27.81 -1.72 3.48
CA GLN A 179 -26.51 -1.04 3.47
C GLN A 179 -26.07 -0.62 2.06
N GLY A 180 -26.91 -0.81 1.04
CA GLY A 180 -26.58 -0.46 -0.35
C GLY A 180 -25.45 -1.30 -0.97
N ARG A 181 -25.09 -2.41 -0.33
CA ARG A 181 -24.03 -3.34 -0.74
C ARG A 181 -24.53 -4.78 -0.55
N GLY A 182 -25.24 -5.29 -1.56
CA GLY A 182 -25.61 -6.71 -1.64
C GLY A 182 -24.43 -7.60 -2.07
N GLY A 183 -24.64 -8.91 -2.07
CA GLY A 183 -23.67 -9.93 -2.46
C GLY A 183 -22.87 -10.53 -1.29
N TRP A 184 -22.53 -9.75 -0.26
CA TRP A 184 -21.74 -10.28 0.88
C TRP A 184 -22.52 -11.31 1.72
N GLU A 185 -23.85 -11.30 1.68
CA GLU A 185 -24.69 -12.34 2.27
C GLU A 185 -24.45 -13.71 1.63
N LEU A 186 -24.12 -13.77 0.34
CA LEU A 186 -23.79 -15.01 -0.36
C LEU A 186 -22.41 -15.53 0.09
N LEU A 187 -21.47 -14.62 0.28
CA LEU A 187 -20.17 -14.91 0.85
C LEU A 187 -20.32 -15.43 2.30
N ALA A 188 -21.19 -14.83 3.11
CA ALA A 188 -21.51 -15.28 4.46
C ALA A 188 -22.09 -16.71 4.48
N ARG A 189 -23.08 -17.00 3.63
CA ARG A 189 -23.72 -18.34 3.53
C ARG A 189 -22.72 -19.46 3.23
N GLU A 190 -21.70 -19.18 2.45
CA GLU A 190 -20.71 -20.17 2.02
C GLU A 190 -19.57 -20.33 3.02
N LEU A 191 -19.21 -19.24 3.71
CA LEU A 191 -18.15 -19.22 4.71
C LEU A 191 -18.61 -19.72 6.08
N LEU A 192 -19.90 -19.56 6.41
CA LEU A 192 -20.55 -19.99 7.64
C LEU A 192 -21.46 -21.21 7.37
N PRO A 193 -20.91 -22.43 7.31
CA PRO A 193 -21.65 -23.62 6.87
C PRO A 193 -22.75 -24.07 7.85
N GLU A 194 -22.78 -23.57 9.08
CA GLU A 194 -23.82 -23.90 10.06
C GLU A 194 -24.95 -22.85 10.03
N PRO A 195 -26.23 -23.22 9.87
CA PRO A 195 -27.34 -22.26 9.91
C PRO A 195 -27.41 -21.43 11.20
N GLU A 196 -26.94 -21.99 12.33
CA GLU A 196 -26.87 -21.28 13.61
C GLU A 196 -25.77 -20.20 13.64
N GLN A 197 -24.73 -20.28 12.79
CA GLN A 197 -23.77 -19.18 12.58
C GLN A 197 -24.41 -18.01 11.84
N ILE A 198 -25.15 -18.28 10.76
CA ILE A 198 -25.92 -17.27 10.01
C ILE A 198 -26.94 -16.58 10.92
N LYS A 199 -27.73 -17.34 11.68
CA LYS A 199 -28.66 -16.81 12.69
C LYS A 199 -27.97 -15.93 13.73
N ARG A 200 -26.82 -16.35 14.29
CA ARG A 200 -26.03 -15.54 15.24
C ARG A 200 -25.54 -14.23 14.62
N LEU A 201 -25.00 -14.28 13.41
CA LEU A 201 -24.59 -13.10 12.65
C LEU A 201 -25.77 -12.14 12.45
N VAL A 202 -26.91 -12.63 11.95
CA VAL A 202 -28.12 -11.82 11.73
C VAL A 202 -28.62 -11.17 13.02
N LEU A 203 -28.70 -11.92 14.13
CA LEU A 203 -29.11 -11.37 15.43
C LEU A 203 -28.16 -10.30 15.94
N ARG A 204 -26.84 -10.48 15.75
CA ARG A 204 -25.82 -9.48 16.13
C ARG A 204 -25.91 -8.21 15.29
N LEU A 205 -26.04 -8.35 13.97
CA LEU A 205 -26.21 -7.21 13.05
C LEU A 205 -27.55 -6.48 13.25
N ARG A 206 -28.58 -7.15 13.79
CA ARG A 206 -29.83 -6.52 14.27
C ARG A 206 -29.62 -5.70 15.54
N ALA A 207 -28.90 -6.25 16.52
CA ALA A 207 -28.62 -5.57 17.78
C ALA A 207 -27.68 -4.35 17.60
N GLU A 208 -26.76 -4.45 16.64
CA GLU A 208 -25.72 -3.46 16.38
C GLU A 208 -25.72 -3.06 14.88
N PRO A 209 -26.66 -2.20 14.41
CA PRO A 209 -26.79 -1.88 12.99
C PRO A 209 -25.54 -1.25 12.35
N TRP A 210 -24.70 -0.60 13.16
CA TRP A 210 -23.42 -0.02 12.73
C TRP A 210 -22.38 -1.10 12.37
N LEU A 211 -22.45 -2.32 12.94
CA LEU A 211 -21.63 -3.45 12.50
C LEU A 211 -21.98 -3.89 11.08
N ALA A 212 -23.24 -3.74 10.66
CA ALA A 212 -23.63 -4.07 9.29
C ALA A 212 -23.08 -3.04 8.29
N GLU A 213 -22.99 -1.77 8.69
CA GLU A 213 -22.34 -0.73 7.90
C GLU A 213 -20.82 -0.99 7.80
N GLU A 214 -20.14 -1.25 8.93
CA GLU A 214 -18.71 -1.60 8.97
C GLU A 214 -18.39 -2.88 8.18
N LEU A 215 -19.21 -3.92 8.30
CA LEU A 215 -19.02 -5.16 7.52
C LEU A 215 -19.26 -4.92 6.03
N ALA A 216 -20.25 -4.11 5.66
CA ALA A 216 -20.46 -3.71 4.28
C ALA A 216 -19.30 -2.84 3.74
N GLN A 217 -18.61 -2.06 4.59
CA GLN A 217 -17.40 -1.32 4.23
C GLN A 217 -16.16 -2.22 4.09
N LEU A 218 -16.00 -3.20 4.98
CA LEU A 218 -14.83 -4.11 5.05
C LEU A 218 -14.88 -5.26 4.03
N VAL A 219 -16.06 -5.73 3.64
CA VAL A 219 -16.19 -6.61 2.48
C VAL A 219 -16.05 -5.75 1.21
N PRO A 220 -15.23 -6.15 0.21
CA PRO A 220 -15.07 -5.40 -1.02
C PRO A 220 -16.38 -5.12 -1.72
N ARG A 221 -16.41 -4.08 -2.57
CA ARG A 221 -17.31 -4.05 -3.74
C ARG A 221 -16.83 -5.07 -4.77
N ALA A 222 -16.88 -6.34 -4.40
CA ALA A 222 -16.72 -7.44 -5.33
C ALA A 222 -18.02 -7.55 -6.13
N SER A 223 -17.90 -7.54 -7.45
CA SER A 223 -19.00 -7.88 -8.35
C SER A 223 -19.58 -9.25 -8.00
N GLN A 224 -20.83 -9.51 -8.37
CA GLN A 224 -21.45 -10.83 -8.17
C GLN A 224 -20.59 -11.97 -8.76
N GLY A 225 -19.85 -11.70 -9.85
CA GLY A 225 -18.92 -12.65 -10.46
C GLY A 225 -17.68 -12.94 -9.60
N GLU A 226 -17.10 -11.93 -8.96
CA GLU A 226 -15.98 -12.10 -8.02
C GLU A 226 -16.40 -12.81 -6.73
N ILE A 227 -17.60 -12.52 -6.21
CA ILE A 227 -18.17 -13.24 -5.06
C ILE A 227 -18.42 -14.71 -5.43
N ASN A 228 -18.99 -14.99 -6.62
CA ASN A 228 -19.17 -16.37 -7.09
C ASN A 228 -17.82 -17.10 -7.26
N LEU A 229 -16.80 -16.42 -7.79
CA LEU A 229 -15.44 -16.96 -7.91
C LEU A 229 -14.82 -17.25 -6.53
N ALA A 230 -15.04 -16.37 -5.55
CA ALA A 230 -14.61 -16.55 -4.17
C ALA A 230 -15.21 -17.80 -3.54
N VAL A 231 -16.53 -17.91 -3.63
CA VAL A 231 -17.33 -19.04 -3.15
C VAL A 231 -16.84 -20.33 -3.79
N GLN A 232 -16.63 -20.33 -5.11
CA GLN A 232 -16.12 -21.48 -5.84
C GLN A 232 -14.71 -21.87 -5.38
N SER A 233 -13.81 -20.90 -5.17
CA SER A 233 -12.47 -21.15 -4.64
C SER A 233 -12.48 -21.78 -3.24
N VAL A 234 -13.39 -21.35 -2.36
CA VAL A 234 -13.59 -21.95 -1.02
C VAL A 234 -14.14 -23.37 -1.12
N ARG A 235 -15.14 -23.60 -1.99
CA ARG A 235 -15.72 -24.93 -2.25
C ARG A 235 -14.66 -25.91 -2.78
N ASP A 236 -13.87 -25.49 -3.75
CA ASP A 236 -12.78 -26.30 -4.32
C ASP A 236 -11.69 -26.60 -3.29
N SER A 237 -11.37 -25.63 -2.41
CA SER A 237 -10.45 -25.84 -1.28
C SER A 237 -10.98 -26.89 -0.29
N ARG A 238 -12.29 -26.84 0.05
CA ARG A 238 -12.94 -27.85 0.91
C ARG A 238 -12.98 -29.25 0.25
N GLN A 239 -13.00 -29.31 -1.08
CA GLN A 239 -12.91 -30.56 -1.86
C GLN A 239 -11.47 -31.06 -2.07
N GLY A 240 -10.47 -30.41 -1.49
CA GLY A 240 -9.06 -30.81 -1.62
C GLY A 240 -8.45 -30.56 -3.00
N LYS A 241 -9.09 -29.78 -3.87
CA LYS A 241 -8.51 -29.39 -5.16
C LYS A 241 -7.44 -28.32 -4.92
N HIS A 242 -6.35 -28.40 -5.69
CA HIS A 242 -5.35 -27.33 -5.68
C HIS A 242 -5.96 -26.02 -6.21
N LEU A 243 -5.95 -24.96 -5.40
CA LEU A 243 -6.50 -23.64 -5.76
C LEU A 243 -5.94 -23.04 -7.07
N GLY A 244 -4.79 -23.53 -7.55
CA GLY A 244 -4.07 -22.94 -8.68
C GLY A 244 -4.75 -23.13 -10.05
N THR A 245 -5.42 -24.26 -10.31
CA THR A 245 -5.94 -24.56 -11.67
C THR A 245 -7.30 -23.93 -11.92
N ALA A 246 -8.31 -24.28 -11.11
CA ALA A 246 -9.68 -23.79 -11.27
C ALA A 246 -9.81 -22.25 -11.18
N TYR A 247 -8.90 -21.60 -10.47
CA TYR A 247 -8.87 -20.13 -10.36
C TYR A 247 -8.26 -19.47 -11.61
N VAL A 248 -7.18 -20.03 -12.18
CA VAL A 248 -6.50 -19.47 -13.37
C VAL A 248 -7.33 -19.66 -14.65
N GLU A 249 -8.09 -20.74 -14.73
CA GLU A 249 -8.95 -21.08 -15.89
C GLU A 249 -10.30 -20.33 -15.90
N HIS A 250 -10.64 -19.57 -14.85
CA HIS A 250 -11.93 -18.89 -14.76
C HIS A 250 -12.00 -17.66 -15.70
N PRO A 251 -13.04 -17.49 -16.55
CA PRO A 251 -13.07 -16.43 -17.56
C PRO A 251 -12.85 -15.00 -17.05
N LEU A 252 -13.35 -14.65 -15.86
CA LEU A 252 -13.09 -13.33 -15.24
C LEU A 252 -11.61 -13.15 -14.85
N VAL A 253 -10.96 -14.23 -14.42
CA VAL A 253 -9.53 -14.24 -14.06
C VAL A 253 -8.69 -14.16 -15.32
N THR A 254 -9.02 -14.94 -16.36
CA THR A 254 -8.35 -14.88 -17.66
C THR A 254 -8.49 -13.49 -18.31
N ALA A 255 -9.67 -12.86 -18.23
CA ALA A 255 -9.91 -11.52 -18.76
C ALA A 255 -9.06 -10.44 -18.04
N ARG A 256 -8.98 -10.46 -16.69
CA ARG A 256 -8.12 -9.52 -15.95
C ARG A 256 -6.62 -9.84 -16.09
N MET A 257 -6.22 -11.11 -16.11
CA MET A 257 -4.82 -11.50 -16.36
C MET A 257 -4.34 -11.03 -17.74
N ALA A 258 -5.23 -10.98 -18.75
CA ALA A 258 -4.89 -10.53 -20.09
C ALA A 258 -4.63 -9.02 -20.24
N HIS A 259 -4.98 -8.18 -19.24
CA HIS A 259 -4.88 -6.72 -19.32
C HIS A 259 -4.07 -6.06 -18.19
N SER A 260 -3.34 -6.86 -17.40
CA SER A 260 -2.61 -6.48 -16.18
C SER A 260 -3.51 -6.17 -14.97
N ASN A 261 -3.55 -7.10 -14.00
CA ASN A 261 -2.75 -6.92 -12.78
C ASN A 261 -2.82 -8.16 -11.87
N ARG A 262 -1.67 -8.77 -11.56
CA ARG A 262 -1.58 -9.82 -10.53
C ARG A 262 -2.01 -9.30 -9.15
N GLY A 263 -1.83 -8.01 -8.90
CA GLY A 263 -2.27 -7.32 -7.69
C GLY A 263 -3.80 -7.30 -7.48
N GLU A 264 -4.62 -7.18 -8.52
CA GLU A 264 -6.09 -7.15 -8.38
C GLU A 264 -6.66 -8.49 -7.91
N LEU A 265 -6.18 -9.59 -8.50
CA LEU A 265 -6.58 -10.94 -8.09
C LEU A 265 -6.13 -11.27 -6.67
N MET A 266 -4.98 -10.72 -6.26
CA MET A 266 -4.48 -10.86 -4.90
C MET A 266 -5.22 -9.94 -3.90
N SER A 267 -5.64 -8.74 -4.31
CA SER A 267 -6.57 -7.89 -3.55
C SER A 267 -7.86 -8.65 -3.28
N VAL A 268 -8.55 -9.13 -4.34
CA VAL A 268 -9.76 -9.95 -4.21
C VAL A 268 -9.52 -11.14 -3.28
N ARG A 269 -8.46 -11.94 -3.50
CA ARG A 269 -8.17 -13.11 -2.65
C ARG A 269 -7.87 -12.75 -1.19
N SER A 270 -7.14 -11.67 -0.93
CA SER A 270 -6.85 -11.19 0.42
C SER A 270 -8.13 -10.75 1.11
N ASN A 271 -8.93 -9.94 0.43
CA ASN A 271 -10.14 -9.37 0.98
C ASN A 271 -11.24 -10.42 1.22
N LEU A 272 -11.24 -11.53 0.48
CA LEU A 272 -12.10 -12.68 0.74
C LEU A 272 -11.67 -13.50 1.96
N ARG A 273 -10.36 -13.59 2.23
CA ARG A 273 -9.85 -14.15 3.51
C ARG A 273 -10.22 -13.23 4.68
N GLN A 274 -10.08 -11.92 4.50
CA GLN A 274 -10.49 -10.92 5.49
C GLN A 274 -11.98 -11.04 5.80
N ALA A 275 -12.85 -10.95 4.77
CA ALA A 275 -14.29 -11.16 4.88
C ALA A 275 -14.64 -12.47 5.60
N ARG A 276 -13.94 -13.56 5.31
CA ARG A 276 -14.09 -14.83 6.03
C ARG A 276 -13.85 -14.69 7.52
N THR A 277 -12.69 -14.17 7.91
CA THR A 277 -12.34 -14.06 9.33
C THR A 277 -13.26 -13.09 10.07
N LEU A 278 -13.69 -11.99 9.42
CA LEU A 278 -14.72 -11.08 9.93
C LEU A 278 -16.03 -11.81 10.22
N LEU A 279 -16.54 -12.57 9.24
CA LEU A 279 -17.81 -13.30 9.32
C LEU A 279 -17.75 -14.43 10.36
N GLU A 280 -16.68 -15.22 10.38
CA GLU A 280 -16.45 -16.29 11.37
C GLU A 280 -16.37 -15.71 12.80
N ARG A 281 -15.70 -14.57 13.01
CA ARG A 281 -15.59 -13.92 14.32
C ARG A 281 -16.91 -13.29 14.78
N LEU A 282 -17.68 -12.67 13.88
CA LEU A 282 -19.00 -12.09 14.21
C LEU A 282 -20.08 -13.15 14.50
N ALA A 283 -20.01 -14.29 13.83
CA ALA A 283 -20.90 -15.44 14.08
C ALA A 283 -20.52 -16.24 15.34
N THR A 284 -19.31 -16.03 15.89
CA THR A 284 -18.91 -16.57 17.19
C THR A 284 -19.71 -15.86 18.30
N PRO A 285 -20.19 -16.57 19.35
CA PRO A 285 -20.90 -15.92 20.44
C PRO A 285 -20.02 -14.83 21.07
N PRO A 286 -20.55 -13.64 21.38
CA PRO A 286 -19.76 -12.63 22.10
C PRO A 286 -19.38 -13.18 23.47
N ASP A 287 -18.12 -13.01 23.82
CA ASP A 287 -17.66 -13.16 25.20
C ASP A 287 -18.34 -12.05 26.03
N PRO A 288 -19.03 -12.36 27.15
CA PRO A 288 -19.74 -11.36 27.94
C PRO A 288 -18.82 -10.27 28.53
N ASP A 289 -17.53 -10.54 28.66
CA ASP A 289 -16.55 -9.58 29.19
C ASP A 289 -15.92 -8.71 28.08
N VAL A 290 -16.21 -8.99 26.80
CA VAL A 290 -15.65 -8.26 25.64
C VAL A 290 -16.70 -7.34 25.02
N SER A 291 -16.43 -6.03 25.06
CA SER A 291 -17.31 -5.02 24.47
C SER A 291 -17.42 -5.14 22.94
N PRO A 292 -18.52 -4.64 22.33
CA PRO A 292 -18.65 -4.49 20.89
C PRO A 292 -17.49 -3.74 20.23
N ALA A 293 -16.99 -2.68 20.89
CA ALA A 293 -15.85 -1.91 20.44
C ALA A 293 -14.58 -2.77 20.35
N GLN A 294 -14.26 -3.54 21.40
CA GLN A 294 -13.14 -4.48 21.41
C GLN A 294 -13.31 -5.60 20.37
N THR A 295 -14.53 -6.11 20.18
CA THR A 295 -14.79 -7.13 19.15
C THR A 295 -14.45 -6.58 17.76
N LEU A 296 -14.94 -5.39 17.41
CA LEU A 296 -14.60 -4.69 16.15
C LEU A 296 -13.09 -4.42 16.02
N GLN A 297 -12.44 -4.07 17.12
CA GLN A 297 -11.00 -3.81 17.19
C GLN A 297 -10.17 -5.07 16.88
N GLU A 298 -10.59 -6.24 17.35
CA GLU A 298 -9.96 -7.52 17.06
C GLU A 298 -10.32 -8.06 15.65
N ILE A 299 -11.57 -7.91 15.25
CA ILE A 299 -12.07 -8.12 13.89
C ILE A 299 -11.21 -7.35 12.88
N ARG A 300 -10.90 -6.09 13.23
CA ARG A 300 -9.87 -5.32 12.56
C ARG A 300 -8.53 -6.01 12.69
N ARG A 301 -7.91 -6.18 13.87
CA ARG A 301 -6.59 -6.85 14.05
C ARG A 301 -6.29 -7.95 13.02
N THR A 302 -7.19 -8.91 12.86
CA THR A 302 -6.95 -10.09 12.03
C THR A 302 -7.00 -9.77 10.52
N VAL A 303 -7.72 -8.74 10.11
CA VAL A 303 -7.85 -8.31 8.71
C VAL A 303 -6.56 -7.77 8.12
N ALA A 304 -5.89 -6.75 8.68
CA ALA A 304 -4.57 -6.34 8.18
C ALA A 304 -3.37 -7.12 8.71
N ALA A 305 -3.51 -8.03 9.68
CA ALA A 305 -2.56 -9.15 9.76
C ALA A 305 -2.58 -9.93 8.42
N THR A 306 -3.78 -10.25 7.91
CA THR A 306 -3.96 -10.91 6.60
C THR A 306 -3.53 -10.01 5.42
N VAL A 307 -3.75 -8.69 5.47
CA VAL A 307 -3.25 -7.74 4.45
C VAL A 307 -1.73 -7.67 4.45
N LEU A 308 -1.09 -7.55 5.63
CA LEU A 308 0.36 -7.48 5.75
C LEU A 308 1.02 -8.79 5.31
N GLU A 309 0.48 -9.95 5.68
CA GLU A 309 0.92 -11.26 5.15
C GLU A 309 0.75 -11.35 3.62
N ALA A 310 -0.35 -10.81 3.08
CA ALA A 310 -0.58 -10.80 1.63
C ALA A 310 0.36 -9.84 0.89
N ALA A 311 0.76 -8.72 1.52
CA ALA A 311 1.69 -7.74 0.98
C ALA A 311 3.16 -8.19 1.14
N ASP A 312 3.53 -8.86 2.22
CA ASP A 312 4.86 -9.45 2.43
C ASP A 312 5.18 -10.53 1.38
N ALA A 313 4.15 -11.20 0.86
CA ALA A 313 4.25 -12.20 -0.18
C ALA A 313 4.34 -11.64 -1.62
N ILE A 314 4.29 -10.33 -1.82
CA ILE A 314 4.21 -9.70 -3.15
C ILE A 314 5.13 -8.48 -3.23
N ASP A 315 6.05 -8.53 -4.19
CA ASP A 315 6.86 -7.40 -4.61
C ASP A 315 6.18 -6.70 -5.80
N THR A 316 5.49 -5.58 -5.55
CA THR A 316 4.80 -4.76 -6.56
C THR A 316 5.66 -3.58 -7.02
N THR A 317 5.71 -3.39 -8.34
CA THR A 317 6.22 -2.18 -9.01
C THR A 317 5.09 -1.70 -9.92
N LEU A 318 4.83 -0.40 -9.94
CA LEU A 318 3.78 0.22 -10.76
C LEU A 318 4.32 1.45 -11.49
N PRO A 319 3.81 1.77 -12.70
CA PRO A 319 4.02 3.08 -13.29
C PRO A 319 3.61 4.19 -12.31
N VAL A 320 4.36 5.28 -12.26
CA VAL A 320 4.11 6.37 -11.32
C VAL A 320 2.68 6.91 -11.48
N GLU A 321 2.17 7.02 -12.71
CA GLU A 321 0.81 7.47 -13.04
C GLU A 321 -0.28 6.60 -12.38
N GLU A 322 -0.02 5.29 -12.27
CA GLU A 322 -0.90 4.33 -11.61
C GLU A 322 -0.83 4.48 -10.09
N VAL A 323 0.37 4.62 -9.50
CA VAL A 323 0.55 4.94 -8.07
C VAL A 323 -0.20 6.21 -7.69
N LEU A 324 -0.16 7.23 -8.55
CA LEU A 324 -0.79 8.53 -8.31
C LEU A 324 -2.31 8.48 -8.47
N THR A 325 -2.80 7.74 -9.47
CA THR A 325 -4.24 7.46 -9.65
C THR A 325 -4.79 6.73 -8.42
N ARG A 326 -4.05 5.75 -7.91
CA ARG A 326 -4.31 5.07 -6.64
C ARG A 326 -4.34 6.03 -5.45
N LEU A 327 -3.30 6.83 -5.24
CA LEU A 327 -3.27 7.83 -4.15
C LEU A 327 -4.43 8.85 -4.22
N ARG A 328 -4.83 9.30 -5.42
CA ARG A 328 -6.00 10.19 -5.62
C ARG A 328 -7.31 9.52 -5.20
N ARG A 329 -7.50 8.23 -5.50
CA ARG A 329 -8.69 7.47 -5.09
C ARG A 329 -8.76 7.28 -3.56
N LEU A 330 -7.62 7.07 -2.89
CA LEU A 330 -7.59 7.00 -1.42
C LEU A 330 -8.06 8.32 -0.77
N ASP A 331 -7.63 9.46 -1.29
CA ASP A 331 -8.01 10.79 -0.78
C ASP A 331 -9.53 11.05 -0.95
N ALA A 332 -10.05 10.81 -2.16
CA ALA A 332 -11.48 10.98 -2.46
C ALA A 332 -12.42 10.09 -1.63
N SER A 333 -11.90 9.02 -1.02
CA SER A 333 -12.71 8.02 -0.30
C SER A 333 -13.30 8.50 1.04
N ASN A 334 -12.82 9.63 1.59
CA ASN A 334 -13.42 10.32 2.76
C ASN A 334 -13.64 9.44 4.02
N HIS A 335 -12.84 8.38 4.20
CA HIS A 335 -12.96 7.47 5.36
C HIS A 335 -12.50 8.14 6.66
N ARG A 336 -13.25 7.93 7.75
CA ARG A 336 -12.86 8.35 9.11
C ARG A 336 -11.95 7.29 9.75
N GLY A 337 -10.63 7.53 9.71
CA GLY A 337 -9.56 6.61 10.17
C GLY A 337 -9.31 6.55 11.69
N ILE A 338 -8.25 5.84 12.10
CA ILE A 338 -7.71 5.80 13.49
C ILE A 338 -6.40 6.56 13.58
N GLY A 339 -6.02 6.94 14.80
CA GLY A 339 -4.69 7.40 15.13
C GLY A 339 -3.59 6.44 14.72
N ILE A 340 -2.68 6.90 13.87
CA ILE A 340 -1.63 6.06 13.30
C ILE A 340 -0.52 5.67 14.29
N GLU A 341 -0.41 6.48 15.34
CA GLU A 341 0.67 6.48 16.33
C GLU A 341 0.70 5.22 17.22
N GLU A 342 -0.31 4.35 17.10
CA GLU A 342 -0.35 3.04 17.78
C GLU A 342 0.35 1.92 16.98
N PHE A 343 0.74 2.13 15.71
CA PHE A 343 1.29 1.10 14.78
C PHE A 343 2.58 1.47 14.09
N VAL A 344 2.75 2.75 13.82
CA VAL A 344 4.07 3.34 13.70
C VAL A 344 4.76 3.15 15.06
N TYR A 345 6.08 3.30 15.10
CA TYR A 345 6.89 3.25 16.31
C TYR A 345 7.33 1.85 16.77
N GLY A 346 7.69 0.97 15.84
CA GLY A 346 8.30 -0.33 16.14
C GLY A 346 9.80 -0.32 16.28
N SER A 347 10.38 -1.52 16.28
CA SER A 347 11.80 -1.73 16.00
C SER A 347 12.14 -1.19 14.61
N THR A 348 13.42 -1.00 14.31
CA THR A 348 13.88 -0.42 13.04
C THR A 348 14.67 -1.47 12.26
N PRO A 349 14.01 -2.39 11.54
CA PRO A 349 14.67 -3.49 10.83
C PRO A 349 15.31 -3.01 9.51
N MET A 350 16.14 -1.98 9.57
CA MET A 350 16.68 -1.32 8.40
C MET A 350 17.59 -2.26 7.60
N ARG A 351 18.39 -3.14 8.22
CA ARG A 351 19.23 -4.07 7.45
C ARG A 351 18.35 -5.03 6.64
N GLN A 352 17.36 -5.67 7.26
CA GLN A 352 16.40 -6.54 6.54
C GLN A 352 15.64 -5.76 5.44
N ALA A 353 15.25 -4.51 5.70
CA ALA A 353 14.59 -3.66 4.71
C ALA A 353 15.51 -3.38 3.51
N MET A 354 16.76 -2.97 3.76
CA MET A 354 17.74 -2.69 2.71
C MET A 354 18.14 -3.96 1.95
N GLU A 355 18.21 -5.12 2.60
CA GLU A 355 18.44 -6.42 1.94
C GLU A 355 17.33 -6.75 0.93
N ARG A 356 16.07 -6.56 1.32
CA ARG A 356 14.92 -6.73 0.41
C ARG A 356 14.94 -5.72 -0.74
N ILE A 357 15.22 -4.45 -0.46
CA ILE A 357 15.34 -3.39 -1.48
C ILE A 357 16.50 -3.67 -2.45
N ALA A 358 17.63 -4.17 -1.97
CA ALA A 358 18.76 -4.56 -2.81
C ALA A 358 18.40 -5.69 -3.79
N SER A 359 17.69 -6.73 -3.30
CA SER A 359 17.15 -7.81 -4.14
C SER A 359 16.09 -7.29 -5.12
N ARG A 360 15.29 -6.29 -4.70
CA ARG A 360 14.26 -5.70 -5.57
C ARG A 360 14.86 -4.90 -6.72
N PHE A 361 15.85 -4.05 -6.45
CA PHE A 361 16.59 -3.36 -7.51
C PHE A 361 17.25 -4.35 -8.47
N GLU A 362 17.85 -5.44 -7.97
CA GLU A 362 18.50 -6.46 -8.82
C GLU A 362 17.48 -7.08 -9.80
N ALA A 363 16.31 -7.49 -9.30
CA ALA A 363 15.25 -8.08 -10.10
C ALA A 363 14.63 -7.11 -11.13
N GLU A 364 14.42 -5.84 -10.75
CA GLU A 364 13.86 -4.81 -11.64
C GLU A 364 14.87 -4.39 -12.71
N LEU A 365 16.14 -4.20 -12.36
CA LEU A 365 17.19 -3.75 -13.26
C LEU A 365 17.62 -4.84 -14.25
N ALA A 366 17.56 -6.12 -13.87
CA ALA A 366 17.79 -7.25 -14.77
C ALA A 366 16.83 -7.26 -15.99
N ASN A 367 15.65 -6.65 -15.86
CA ASN A 367 14.64 -6.57 -16.91
C ASN A 367 14.66 -5.22 -17.67
N ARG A 368 15.59 -4.32 -17.35
CA ARG A 368 15.70 -2.98 -17.94
C ARG A 368 16.97 -2.85 -18.81
N PRO A 369 17.02 -1.85 -19.73
CA PRO A 369 18.26 -1.51 -20.41
C PRO A 369 19.39 -1.20 -19.42
N ALA A 370 20.62 -1.64 -19.69
CA ALA A 370 21.79 -1.48 -18.80
C ALA A 370 22.25 -0.02 -18.52
N LYS A 371 21.44 0.98 -18.89
CA LYS A 371 21.60 2.41 -18.59
C LYS A 371 20.26 3.07 -18.19
N ALA A 372 19.27 2.28 -17.79
CA ALA A 372 18.03 2.81 -17.23
C ALA A 372 18.37 3.58 -15.94
N PRO A 373 17.91 4.83 -15.78
CA PRO A 373 18.18 5.60 -14.58
C PRO A 373 17.44 4.98 -13.39
N ALA A 374 18.16 4.75 -12.30
CA ALA A 374 17.64 4.17 -11.08
C ALA A 374 17.96 5.08 -9.89
N THR A 375 16.94 5.43 -9.11
CA THR A 375 17.05 6.27 -7.91
C THR A 375 16.45 5.55 -6.72
N PHE A 376 17.10 5.64 -5.58
CA PHE A 376 16.62 5.15 -4.30
C PHE A 376 16.50 6.31 -3.32
N VAL A 377 15.32 6.58 -2.79
CA VAL A 377 15.11 7.58 -1.72
C VAL A 377 14.88 6.84 -0.40
N LEU A 378 15.77 7.05 0.56
CA LEU A 378 15.68 6.51 1.92
C LEU A 378 15.37 7.65 2.90
N VAL A 379 14.24 7.58 3.61
CA VAL A 379 13.86 8.50 4.69
C VAL A 379 13.91 7.75 6.02
N SER A 380 14.78 8.16 6.94
CA SER A 380 15.02 7.48 8.24
C SER A 380 15.89 8.34 9.18
N ASP A 381 15.95 8.01 10.46
CA ASP A 381 16.96 8.50 11.42
C ASP A 381 18.30 7.70 11.38
N GLY A 382 18.35 6.62 10.58
CA GLY A 382 19.52 5.75 10.44
C GLY A 382 19.74 4.74 11.57
N GLN A 383 18.87 4.67 12.58
CA GLN A 383 19.05 3.81 13.76
C GLN A 383 18.56 2.38 13.53
N SER A 384 19.37 1.54 12.88
CA SER A 384 19.00 0.14 12.66
C SER A 384 19.05 -0.71 13.94
N THR A 385 17.94 -1.39 14.27
CA THR A 385 17.84 -2.32 15.43
C THR A 385 18.20 -3.77 15.09
N ASP A 386 18.18 -4.17 13.81
CA ASP A 386 18.43 -5.57 13.39
C ASP A 386 19.87 -5.83 12.91
N GLY A 387 20.74 -4.81 12.89
CA GLY A 387 22.14 -4.91 12.51
C GLY A 387 22.57 -3.83 11.51
N ASN A 388 23.82 -3.86 11.05
CA ASN A 388 24.35 -2.81 10.18
C ASN A 388 23.81 -2.94 8.72
N PRO A 389 23.08 -1.94 8.19
CA PRO A 389 22.53 -1.97 6.82
C PRO A 389 23.56 -1.67 5.72
N SER A 390 24.79 -1.25 6.08
CA SER A 390 25.80 -0.74 5.14
C SER A 390 26.13 -1.70 4.00
N GLN A 391 26.09 -3.03 4.22
CA GLN A 391 26.36 -4.01 3.17
C GLN A 391 25.27 -4.03 2.10
N ALA A 392 24.00 -3.93 2.50
CA ALA A 392 22.88 -3.90 1.57
C ALA A 392 22.81 -2.55 0.83
N LEU A 393 23.07 -1.45 1.52
CA LEU A 393 23.20 -0.12 0.90
C LEU A 393 24.35 -0.06 -0.11
N ALA A 394 25.50 -0.67 0.19
CA ALA A 394 26.60 -0.82 -0.76
C ALA A 394 26.21 -1.70 -1.96
N SER A 395 25.39 -2.74 -1.77
CA SER A 395 24.85 -3.56 -2.87
C SER A 395 23.95 -2.74 -3.80
N ILE A 396 23.02 -1.95 -3.26
CA ILE A 396 22.17 -1.03 -4.02
C ILE A 396 23.03 -0.06 -4.85
N SER A 397 24.03 0.56 -4.23
CA SER A 397 24.94 1.49 -4.91
C SER A 397 25.77 0.79 -6.01
N ALA A 398 26.22 -0.44 -5.79
CA ALA A 398 27.00 -1.22 -6.76
C ALA A 398 26.20 -1.61 -8.02
N GLN A 399 24.86 -1.61 -7.94
CA GLN A 399 23.96 -1.80 -9.09
C GLN A 399 23.80 -0.53 -9.95
N GLY A 400 24.47 0.58 -9.60
CA GLY A 400 24.38 1.86 -10.32
C GLY A 400 23.20 2.73 -9.90
N VAL A 401 22.53 2.39 -8.80
CA VAL A 401 21.40 3.15 -8.24
C VAL A 401 21.92 4.41 -7.53
N THR A 402 21.31 5.56 -7.84
CA THR A 402 21.58 6.83 -7.13
C THR A 402 20.84 6.83 -5.80
N ILE A 403 21.56 6.77 -4.68
CA ILE A 403 20.98 6.77 -3.34
C ILE A 403 20.89 8.20 -2.81
N ILE A 404 19.66 8.64 -2.52
CA ILE A 404 19.32 9.90 -1.86
C ILE A 404 18.90 9.58 -0.43
N ALA A 405 19.70 10.00 0.54
CA ALA A 405 19.48 9.73 1.96
C ALA A 405 18.94 10.98 2.68
N CYS A 406 17.77 10.82 3.28
CA CYS A 406 17.02 11.85 3.98
C CYS A 406 17.02 11.54 5.48
N HIS A 407 18.02 12.06 6.19
CA HIS A 407 18.23 11.79 7.62
C HIS A 407 17.33 12.66 8.49
N LEU A 408 16.37 12.05 9.17
CA LEU A 408 15.49 12.70 10.14
C LEU A 408 16.24 12.95 11.46
N THR A 409 16.08 14.13 12.07
CA THR A 409 16.73 14.49 13.34
C THR A 409 15.95 15.54 14.11
N ASP A 410 15.96 15.39 15.44
CA ASP A 410 15.52 16.36 16.45
C ASP A 410 16.44 17.59 16.56
N GLN A 411 17.67 17.53 16.06
CA GLN A 411 18.66 18.58 16.23
C GLN A 411 18.28 19.86 15.46
N ASP A 412 18.43 21.02 16.11
CA ASP A 412 18.23 22.33 15.48
C ASP A 412 19.33 22.61 14.45
N LEU A 413 19.04 22.30 13.19
CA LEU A 413 19.95 22.51 12.07
C LEU A 413 20.15 24.01 11.82
N THR A 414 21.37 24.51 12.05
CA THR A 414 21.71 25.92 11.76
C THR A 414 21.63 26.25 10.27
N HIS A 415 21.89 25.26 9.40
CA HIS A 415 21.89 25.41 7.95
C HIS A 415 21.17 24.22 7.27
N PRO A 416 19.83 24.13 7.37
CA PRO A 416 19.06 22.95 6.93
C PRO A 416 19.02 22.76 5.41
N ARG A 417 19.49 23.73 4.62
CA ARG A 417 19.62 23.64 3.15
C ARG A 417 21.07 23.47 2.71
N THR A 418 21.83 22.60 3.38
CA THR A 418 23.23 22.29 3.03
C THR A 418 23.38 20.83 2.60
N LEU A 419 24.07 20.60 1.47
CA LEU A 419 24.56 19.29 1.07
C LEU A 419 26.04 19.17 1.43
N HIS A 420 26.34 18.25 2.35
CA HIS A 420 27.67 18.10 2.94
C HIS A 420 28.60 17.20 2.12
N SER A 421 29.89 17.51 2.18
CA SER A 421 31.00 16.77 1.54
C SER A 421 31.65 15.74 2.47
N ALA A 422 31.48 15.89 3.78
CA ALA A 422 32.01 15.00 4.81
C ALA A 422 31.03 14.84 5.99
N PRO A 423 31.14 13.77 6.80
CA PRO A 423 30.36 13.65 8.03
C PRO A 423 30.74 14.73 9.06
N GLY A 424 29.74 15.31 9.72
CA GLY A 424 29.95 16.15 10.90
C GLY A 424 30.55 15.34 12.06
N ALA A 425 31.37 15.99 12.89
CA ALA A 425 32.05 15.34 14.02
C ALA A 425 31.11 15.00 15.19
N ASP A 426 29.94 15.63 15.20
CA ASP A 426 28.84 15.54 16.17
C ASP A 426 27.66 14.67 15.67
N TRP A 427 27.74 14.16 14.44
CA TRP A 427 26.67 13.37 13.83
C TRP A 427 26.46 12.02 14.53
N THR A 428 25.20 11.59 14.56
CA THR A 428 24.82 10.27 15.07
C THR A 428 25.44 9.15 14.21
N HIS A 429 25.46 7.93 14.76
CA HIS A 429 25.84 6.75 13.98
C HIS A 429 24.93 6.57 12.76
N GLY A 430 23.62 6.81 12.92
CA GLY A 430 22.63 6.75 11.85
C GLY A 430 22.90 7.73 10.71
N ALA A 431 23.10 9.01 11.04
CA ALA A 431 23.51 10.05 10.08
C ALA A 431 24.78 9.65 9.32
N THR A 432 25.78 9.13 10.03
CA THR A 432 27.05 8.70 9.43
C THR A 432 26.87 7.51 8.48
N VAL A 433 26.03 6.53 8.83
CA VAL A 433 25.71 5.38 7.96
C VAL A 433 24.97 5.85 6.70
N MET A 434 23.94 6.69 6.87
CA MET A 434 23.14 7.23 5.76
C MET A 434 23.95 8.12 4.82
N PHE A 435 24.84 8.97 5.36
CA PHE A 435 25.75 9.78 4.55
C PHE A 435 26.72 8.94 3.72
N ASN A 436 27.32 7.91 4.32
CA ASN A 436 28.25 7.03 3.63
C ASN A 436 27.56 6.20 2.53
N ALA A 437 26.26 5.92 2.69
CA ALA A 437 25.43 5.25 1.70
C ALA A 437 24.96 6.17 0.55
N ALA A 438 24.67 7.45 0.83
CA ALA A 438 24.26 8.43 -0.17
C ALA A 438 25.24 8.52 -1.34
N SER A 439 24.77 8.61 -2.58
CA SER A 439 25.64 8.74 -3.75
C SER A 439 26.31 10.13 -3.80
N PRO A 440 27.51 10.27 -4.37
CA PRO A 440 28.11 11.58 -4.63
C PRO A 440 27.23 12.44 -5.54
N LEU A 441 27.13 13.74 -5.26
CA LEU A 441 26.50 14.73 -6.13
C LEU A 441 27.56 15.31 -7.07
N SER A 442 27.29 15.28 -8.37
CA SER A 442 28.17 15.87 -9.38
C SER A 442 27.72 17.29 -9.72
N LEU A 443 28.61 18.26 -9.53
CA LEU A 443 28.33 19.71 -9.69
C LEU A 443 28.09 20.13 -11.15
N ASP A 444 28.46 19.29 -12.12
CA ASP A 444 28.20 19.50 -13.55
C ASP A 444 26.76 19.15 -13.96
N GLN A 445 25.97 18.52 -13.08
CA GLN A 445 24.59 18.16 -13.38
C GLN A 445 23.62 19.33 -13.18
N PRO A 446 22.55 19.44 -14.01
CA PRO A 446 21.53 20.49 -13.88
C PRO A 446 20.90 20.60 -12.49
N PHE A 447 20.87 19.49 -11.75
CA PHE A 447 20.40 19.39 -10.37
C PHE A 447 21.13 20.35 -9.41
N ALA A 448 22.46 20.40 -9.45
CA ALA A 448 23.25 21.22 -8.53
C ALA A 448 22.98 22.72 -8.75
N ALA A 449 22.90 23.16 -10.01
CA ALA A 449 22.57 24.54 -10.35
C ALA A 449 21.17 24.96 -9.88
N ARG A 450 20.17 24.06 -10.01
CA ARG A 450 18.80 24.33 -9.56
C ARG A 450 18.67 24.34 -8.03
N LEU A 451 19.35 23.44 -7.33
CA LEU A 451 19.44 23.45 -5.86
C LEU A 451 20.07 24.77 -5.37
N CYS A 452 21.18 25.21 -5.95
CA CYS A 452 21.77 26.52 -5.66
C CYS A 452 20.80 27.68 -5.93
N ALA A 453 20.04 27.64 -7.02
CA ALA A 453 19.03 28.66 -7.34
C ALA A 453 17.84 28.65 -6.35
N ALA A 454 17.49 27.49 -5.79
CA ALA A 454 16.52 27.32 -4.71
C ALA A 454 17.11 27.65 -3.30
N GLY A 455 18.33 28.18 -3.23
CA GLY A 455 18.96 28.63 -1.99
C GLY A 455 19.65 27.52 -1.18
N TRP A 456 19.96 26.37 -1.80
CA TRP A 456 20.80 25.35 -1.18
C TRP A 456 22.29 25.69 -1.28
N HIS A 457 23.01 25.43 -0.20
CA HIS A 457 24.46 25.40 -0.20
C HIS A 457 24.94 23.99 -0.55
N ILE A 458 25.94 23.88 -1.43
CA ILE A 458 26.48 22.60 -1.87
C ILE A 458 28.00 22.67 -1.71
N GLU A 459 28.53 21.83 -0.83
CA GLU A 459 29.97 21.72 -0.62
C GLU A 459 30.68 21.04 -1.80
N GLU A 460 31.97 21.29 -1.97
CA GLU A 460 32.77 20.60 -2.99
C GLU A 460 32.92 19.11 -2.64
N GLY A 461 32.45 18.22 -3.51
CA GLY A 461 32.37 16.78 -3.21
C GLY A 461 31.15 16.39 -2.35
N ALA A 462 30.13 17.24 -2.28
CA ALA A 462 28.86 16.94 -1.62
C ALA A 462 28.25 15.58 -2.04
N ARG A 463 27.44 15.01 -1.15
CA ARG A 463 26.65 13.80 -1.40
C ARG A 463 25.17 14.11 -1.43
N TRP A 464 24.37 13.18 -1.97
CA TRP A 464 22.92 13.18 -1.91
C TRP A 464 22.40 12.85 -0.50
N PHE A 465 22.87 13.59 0.51
CA PHE A 465 22.52 13.44 1.91
C PHE A 465 21.99 14.77 2.44
N ILE A 466 20.76 14.76 2.96
CA ILE A 466 20.14 15.89 3.65
C ILE A 466 19.82 15.51 5.09
N GLN A 467 20.04 16.45 6.02
CA GLN A 467 19.49 16.39 7.36
C GLN A 467 18.16 17.16 7.38
N ILE A 468 17.16 16.61 8.05
CA ILE A 468 15.79 17.12 8.08
C ILE A 468 15.30 17.14 9.53
N ASN A 469 15.03 18.33 10.04
CA ASN A 469 14.30 18.55 11.29
C ASN A 469 12.88 19.11 11.06
N HIS A 470 12.51 19.47 9.83
CA HIS A 470 11.20 20.03 9.48
C HIS A 470 10.69 19.62 8.08
N SER A 471 9.37 19.48 7.93
CA SER A 471 8.63 19.19 6.67
C SER A 471 9.06 20.01 5.48
N THR A 472 9.27 21.30 5.73
CA THR A 472 9.53 22.28 4.69
C THR A 472 10.86 22.01 4.00
N VAL A 473 11.85 21.47 4.71
CA VAL A 473 13.17 21.15 4.16
C VAL A 473 13.08 20.03 3.12
N ILE A 474 12.45 18.90 3.49
CA ILE A 474 12.24 17.79 2.56
C ILE A 474 11.26 18.15 1.44
N SER A 475 10.27 19.01 1.71
CA SER A 475 9.34 19.53 0.68
C SER A 475 10.07 20.39 -0.35
N ASP A 476 10.80 21.41 0.09
CA ASP A 476 11.58 22.27 -0.79
C ASP A 476 12.61 21.46 -1.59
N PHE A 477 13.25 20.46 -0.97
CA PHE A 477 14.21 19.59 -1.63
C PHE A 477 13.57 18.75 -2.74
N LEU A 478 12.52 17.98 -2.42
CA LEU A 478 11.90 17.09 -3.40
C LEU A 478 11.05 17.85 -4.44
N GLU A 479 10.48 19.01 -4.11
CA GLU A 479 9.92 19.93 -5.13
C GLU A 479 11.03 20.42 -6.08
N THR A 480 12.19 20.81 -5.56
CA THR A 480 13.34 21.21 -6.39
C THR A 480 13.80 20.06 -7.28
N LEU A 481 13.79 18.81 -6.80
CA LEU A 481 14.15 17.63 -7.60
C LEU A 481 13.12 17.27 -8.68
N LEU A 482 11.82 17.36 -8.41
CA LEU A 482 10.78 16.96 -9.37
C LEU A 482 10.50 18.03 -10.45
N SER A 483 10.70 19.31 -10.13
CA SER A 483 10.61 20.44 -11.09
C SER A 483 11.63 20.37 -12.25
N ILE A 484 12.54 19.40 -12.21
CA ILE A 484 13.66 19.25 -13.13
C ILE A 484 13.23 18.70 -14.48
N SER A 485 12.11 18.01 -14.51
CA SER A 485 11.53 17.42 -15.71
C SER A 485 11.05 18.49 -16.72
N GLU A 486 10.70 19.72 -16.30
CA GLU A 486 10.04 20.72 -17.15
C GLU A 486 10.82 21.25 -18.39
N HIS A 487 12.11 20.94 -18.57
CA HIS A 487 12.99 21.46 -19.64
C HIS A 487 13.93 20.38 -20.21
#